data_AF-A0A317Z248-F1
#
_entry.id   AF-A0A317Z248-F1
#
_cell.length_a   1.000
_cell.length_b   1.000
_cell.length_c   1.000
_cell.angle_alpha   90.00
_cell.angle_beta   90.00
_cell.angle_gamma   90.00
#
_symmetry.space_group_name_H-M   'P 1'
#
loop_
_entity.id
_entity.type
_entity.pdbx_description
1 polymer ?
#
loop_
_entity_poly.entity_id
_entity_poly.type
_entity_poly.pdbx_seq_one_letter_code
_entity_poly.pdbx_strand_id
1 'polypeptide(L)'
;TPLPDATLDACQRADAILLGAIGGPQWTNPQCRPEQGLLNLRKALNLYANIRPTRVTTDMAYLSPLKQSIVENTDLVIVRELTSGIYFGEPRYLKDDEARDSMTYKKEEIISIAHVGFQLAQSRRQKLAYVDKENVLASSQLWRRTVN
;
A
#
# COMPACT_ATOMS: atom_id res chain seq x y z
N THR A 1 -4.16 -10.96 -20.82
CA THR A 1 -3.45 -10.41 -19.64
C THR A 1 -4.13 -9.12 -19.20
N PRO A 2 -4.25 -8.84 -17.90
CA PRO A 2 -4.79 -7.58 -17.37
C PRO A 2 -3.82 -6.39 -17.52
N LEU A 3 -2.55 -6.63 -17.86
CA LEU A 3 -1.55 -5.59 -18.16
C LEU A 3 -0.83 -5.98 -19.47
N PRO A 4 -1.27 -5.45 -20.63
CA PRO A 4 -0.58 -5.62 -21.90
C PRO A 4 0.77 -4.88 -21.93
N ASP A 5 1.76 -5.43 -22.64
CA ASP A 5 3.11 -4.85 -22.73
C ASP A 5 3.09 -3.42 -23.28
N ALA A 6 2.27 -3.15 -24.29
CA ALA A 6 2.09 -1.81 -24.86
C ALA A 6 1.63 -0.78 -23.81
N THR A 7 0.81 -1.18 -22.84
CA THR A 7 0.38 -0.32 -21.72
C THR A 7 1.52 -0.08 -20.75
N LEU A 8 2.30 -1.12 -20.41
CA LEU A 8 3.46 -0.99 -19.53
C LEU A 8 4.52 -0.07 -20.13
N ASP A 9 4.83 -0.23 -21.42
CA ASP A 9 5.79 0.62 -22.14
C ASP A 9 5.34 2.08 -22.22
N ALA A 10 4.03 2.32 -22.35
CA ALA A 10 3.49 3.68 -22.29
C ALA A 10 3.64 4.27 -20.88
N CYS A 11 3.35 3.49 -19.83
CA CYS A 11 3.51 3.92 -18.45
C CYS A 11 4.97 4.21 -18.06
N GLN A 12 5.94 3.43 -18.55
CA GLN A 12 7.36 3.64 -18.27
C GLN A 12 7.93 4.90 -18.92
N ARG A 13 7.34 5.34 -20.04
CA ARG A 13 7.76 6.56 -20.76
C ARG A 13 7.04 7.82 -20.29
N ALA A 14 6.02 7.70 -19.46
CA ALA A 14 5.23 8.82 -18.98
C ALA A 14 5.81 9.38 -17.67
N ASP A 15 5.70 10.70 -17.47
CA ASP A 15 6.10 11.35 -16.21
C ASP A 15 5.12 11.06 -15.06
N ALA A 16 3.85 10.81 -15.40
CA ALA A 16 2.79 10.52 -14.44
C ALA A 16 1.72 9.63 -15.07
N ILE A 17 1.02 8.87 -14.22
CA ILE A 17 -0.06 7.96 -14.62
C ILE A 17 -1.33 8.35 -13.87
N LEU A 18 -2.36 8.75 -14.61
CA LEU A 18 -3.71 8.88 -14.07
C LEU A 18 -4.46 7.56 -14.29
N LEU A 19 -4.69 6.83 -13.20
CA LEU A 19 -5.39 5.55 -13.22
C LEU A 19 -6.85 5.72 -12.77
N GLY A 20 -7.79 5.12 -13.51
CA GLY A 20 -9.19 5.01 -13.10
C GLY A 20 -9.41 3.89 -12.08
N ALA A 21 -10.59 3.26 -12.12
CA ALA A 21 -10.88 2.06 -11.35
C ALA A 21 -10.60 0.79 -12.17
N ILE A 22 -10.28 -0.30 -11.49
CA ILE A 22 -10.10 -1.63 -12.10
C ILE A 22 -10.91 -2.68 -11.32
N GLY A 23 -11.28 -3.77 -11.99
CA GLY A 23 -12.07 -4.85 -11.40
C GLY A 23 -13.56 -4.76 -11.72
N GLY A 24 -14.27 -5.86 -11.53
CA GLY A 24 -15.70 -5.96 -11.83
C GLY A 24 -16.19 -7.41 -11.96
N PRO A 25 -17.50 -7.66 -11.88
CA PRO A 25 -18.08 -9.01 -11.81
C PRO A 25 -17.85 -9.85 -13.06
N GLN A 26 -17.49 -9.22 -14.19
CA GLN A 26 -17.21 -9.89 -15.46
C GLN A 26 -15.88 -10.67 -15.43
N TRP A 27 -14.92 -10.30 -14.58
CA TRP A 27 -13.57 -10.87 -14.55
C TRP A 27 -13.36 -11.79 -13.34
N THR A 28 -13.87 -13.02 -13.43
CA THR A 28 -13.85 -13.99 -12.32
C THR A 28 -12.66 -14.95 -12.33
N ASN A 29 -12.00 -15.12 -13.48
CA ASN A 29 -10.89 -16.06 -13.65
C ASN A 29 -9.72 -15.74 -12.70
N PRO A 30 -9.39 -16.61 -11.73
CA PRO A 30 -8.33 -16.34 -10.74
C PRO A 30 -6.93 -16.19 -11.36
N GLN A 31 -6.68 -16.79 -12.52
CA GLN A 31 -5.38 -16.69 -13.21
C GLN A 31 -5.20 -15.37 -13.97
N CYS A 32 -6.29 -14.63 -14.22
CA CYS A 32 -6.27 -13.42 -15.05
C CYS A 32 -7.20 -12.35 -14.49
N ARG A 33 -6.96 -11.96 -13.24
CA ARG A 33 -7.74 -10.92 -12.56
C ARG A 33 -7.19 -9.51 -12.83
N PRO A 34 -8.05 -8.48 -13.00
CA PRO A 34 -7.61 -7.10 -13.16
C PRO A 34 -6.64 -6.63 -12.07
N GLU A 35 -6.85 -7.08 -10.83
CA GLU A 35 -6.03 -6.75 -9.66
C GLU A 35 -4.58 -7.22 -9.82
N GLN A 36 -4.36 -8.36 -10.49
CA GLN A 36 -3.02 -8.85 -10.79
C GLN A 36 -2.26 -7.89 -11.72
N GLY A 37 -2.96 -7.28 -12.68
CA GLY A 37 -2.38 -6.27 -13.57
C GLY A 37 -1.89 -5.04 -12.81
N LEU A 38 -2.67 -4.57 -11.82
CA LEU A 38 -2.29 -3.44 -10.97
C LEU A 38 -1.11 -3.77 -10.04
N LEU A 39 -1.07 -4.98 -9.47
CA LEU A 39 0.08 -5.42 -8.67
C LEU A 39 1.35 -5.51 -9.53
N ASN A 40 1.24 -6.07 -10.74
CA ASN A 40 2.36 -6.16 -11.69
C ASN A 40 2.83 -4.77 -12.13
N LEU A 41 1.93 -3.85 -12.44
CA LEU A 41 2.25 -2.48 -12.82
C LEU A 41 3.02 -1.75 -11.71
N ARG A 42 2.53 -1.83 -10.47
CA ARG A 42 3.19 -1.22 -9.30
C ARG A 42 4.58 -1.77 -9.08
N LYS A 43 4.75 -3.08 -9.21
CA LYS A 43 6.06 -3.75 -9.06
C LYS A 43 7.01 -3.36 -10.20
N ALA A 44 6.53 -3.36 -11.45
CA ALA A 44 7.34 -3.03 -12.63
C ALA A 44 7.84 -1.57 -12.62
N LEU A 45 7.05 -0.65 -12.05
CA LEU A 45 7.41 0.76 -11.90
C LEU A 45 8.05 1.09 -10.54
N ASN A 46 8.30 0.07 -9.70
CA ASN A 46 8.84 0.22 -8.35
C ASN A 46 8.09 1.28 -7.50
N LEU A 47 6.75 1.29 -7.58
CA LEU A 47 5.89 2.23 -6.85
C LEU A 47 5.67 1.75 -5.40
N TYR A 48 6.74 1.76 -4.60
CA TYR A 48 6.75 1.18 -3.25
C TYR A 48 5.96 2.00 -2.21
N ALA A 49 5.80 3.31 -2.40
CA ALA A 49 5.12 4.19 -1.45
C ALA A 49 3.70 4.54 -1.91
N ASN A 50 2.70 4.04 -1.19
CA ASN A 50 1.31 4.46 -1.36
C ASN A 50 0.93 5.50 -0.32
N ILE A 51 0.67 6.73 -0.77
CA ILE A 51 0.32 7.87 0.08
C ILE A 51 -1.19 8.09 0.02
N ARG A 52 -1.88 8.05 1.17
CA ARG A 52 -3.33 8.24 1.28
C ARG A 52 -3.65 9.35 2.30
N PRO A 53 -3.82 10.59 1.86
CA PRO A 53 -4.30 11.66 2.74
C PRO A 53 -5.78 11.46 3.08
N THR A 54 -6.11 11.63 4.35
CA THR A 54 -7.49 11.59 4.87
C THR A 54 -7.74 12.89 5.62
N ARG A 55 -8.64 13.71 5.09
CA ARG A 55 -9.01 15.00 5.67
C ARG A 55 -10.53 15.09 5.84
N VAL A 56 -10.97 15.57 7.00
CA VAL A 56 -12.37 15.89 7.29
C VAL A 56 -12.43 17.36 7.68
N THR A 57 -13.08 18.17 6.84
CA THR A 57 -13.35 19.58 7.14
C THR A 57 -14.63 19.73 7.96
N THR A 58 -14.80 20.86 8.62
CA THR A 58 -16.04 21.19 9.34
C THR A 58 -17.28 21.00 8.47
N ASP A 59 -17.24 21.49 7.22
CA ASP A 59 -18.35 21.37 6.26
C ASP A 59 -18.62 19.95 5.78
N MET A 60 -17.68 19.01 5.98
CA MET A 60 -17.84 17.60 5.57
C MET A 60 -18.04 16.67 6.77
N ALA A 61 -17.94 17.16 8.00
CA ALA A 61 -17.97 16.33 9.20
C ALA A 61 -19.29 15.57 9.35
N TYR A 62 -20.41 16.13 8.86
CA TYR A 62 -21.73 15.50 8.90
C TYR A 62 -21.85 14.26 7.98
N LEU A 63 -20.95 14.09 7.01
CA LEU A 63 -20.91 12.92 6.12
C LEU A 63 -20.25 11.70 6.77
N SER A 64 -19.55 11.90 7.89
CA SER A 64 -18.88 10.83 8.61
C SER A 64 -19.88 10.02 9.46
N PRO A 65 -19.71 8.69 9.57
CA PRO A 65 -20.51 7.87 10.48
C PRO A 65 -20.15 8.07 11.96
N LEU A 66 -19.00 8.69 12.26
CA LEU A 66 -18.56 9.02 13.61
C LEU A 66 -19.09 10.39 14.04
N LYS A 67 -19.26 10.60 15.36
CA LYS A 67 -19.67 11.88 15.93
C LYS A 67 -18.78 13.01 15.42
N GLN A 68 -19.38 14.14 15.04
CA GLN A 68 -18.66 15.33 14.55
C GLN A 68 -17.51 15.74 15.47
N SER A 69 -17.73 15.76 16.79
CA SER A 69 -16.72 16.11 17.80
C SER A 69 -15.48 15.20 17.81
N ILE A 70 -15.52 14.04 17.15
CA ILE A 70 -14.40 13.10 17.01
C ILE A 70 -13.63 13.35 15.72
N VAL A 71 -14.33 13.64 14.62
CA VAL A 71 -13.74 13.64 13.26
C VAL A 71 -13.42 15.01 12.72
N GLU A 72 -14.08 16.04 13.23
CA GLU A 72 -13.86 17.41 12.76
C GLU A 72 -12.38 17.79 12.86
N ASN A 73 -11.84 18.39 11.80
CA ASN A 73 -10.43 18.74 11.65
C ASN A 73 -9.45 17.53 11.63
N THR A 74 -9.94 16.31 11.41
CA THR A 74 -9.06 15.17 11.11
C THR A 74 -8.24 15.49 9.88
N ASP A 75 -6.92 15.38 10.00
CA ASP A 75 -5.99 15.52 8.89
C ASP A 75 -4.80 14.59 9.14
N LEU A 76 -4.80 13.42 8.51
CA LEU A 76 -3.73 12.43 8.62
C LEU A 76 -3.35 11.90 7.24
N VAL A 77 -2.17 11.31 7.13
CA VAL A 77 -1.69 10.67 5.92
C VAL A 77 -1.25 9.26 6.26
N ILE A 78 -1.82 8.28 5.58
CA ILE A 78 -1.36 6.89 5.68
C ILE A 78 -0.30 6.69 4.61
N VAL A 79 0.91 6.30 5.03
CA VAL A 79 2.00 5.90 4.15
C VAL A 79 2.11 4.38 4.23
N ARG A 80 1.85 3.71 3.12
CA ARG A 80 1.79 2.24 3.04
C ARG A 80 2.85 1.71 2.08
N GLU A 81 3.63 0.74 2.52
CA GLU A 81 4.48 -0.08 1.66
C GLU A 81 3.59 -0.91 0.71
N LEU A 82 3.92 -0.92 -0.59
CA LEU A 82 3.02 -1.36 -1.66
C LEU A 82 3.59 -2.46 -2.57
N THR A 83 4.87 -2.79 -2.46
CA THR A 83 5.60 -3.67 -3.38
C THR A 83 6.24 -4.90 -2.73
N SER A 84 6.17 -5.03 -1.40
CA SER A 84 6.73 -6.14 -0.64
C SER A 84 5.68 -6.74 0.31
N GLY A 85 6.13 -7.47 1.34
CA GLY A 85 5.26 -8.06 2.34
C GLY A 85 4.41 -9.22 1.79
N ILE A 86 3.27 -9.44 2.43
CA ILE A 86 2.45 -10.64 2.17
C ILE A 86 1.92 -10.71 0.74
N TYR A 87 1.80 -9.59 0.01
CA TYR A 87 1.30 -9.60 -1.37
C TYR A 87 2.30 -10.18 -2.38
N PHE A 88 3.61 -10.12 -2.09
CA PHE A 88 4.66 -10.53 -3.02
C PHE A 88 5.62 -11.57 -2.43
N GLY A 89 5.45 -11.94 -1.16
CA GLY A 89 6.32 -12.87 -0.48
C GLY A 89 6.13 -14.32 -0.92
N GLU A 90 7.25 -14.98 -1.14
CA GLU A 90 7.34 -16.40 -1.49
C GLU A 90 7.94 -17.20 -0.31
N PRO A 91 7.62 -18.51 -0.18
CA PRO A 91 6.71 -19.27 -1.05
C PRO A 91 5.23 -18.95 -0.82
N ARG A 92 4.45 -19.01 -1.88
CA ARG A 92 2.98 -18.94 -1.90
C ARG A 92 2.38 -20.15 -2.61
N TYR A 93 1.33 -20.73 -2.05
CA TYR A 93 0.57 -21.79 -2.71
C TYR A 93 -0.84 -21.94 -2.15
N LEU A 94 -1.70 -22.60 -2.92
CA LEU A 94 -3.02 -23.07 -2.52
C LEU A 94 -3.13 -24.54 -2.95
N LYS A 95 -3.45 -25.42 -2.00
CA LYS A 95 -3.77 -26.84 -2.18
C LYS A 95 -5.20 -27.09 -1.68
N ASP A 96 -5.66 -28.33 -1.75
CA ASP A 96 -7.03 -28.69 -1.39
C ASP A 96 -7.35 -28.47 0.10
N ASP A 97 -6.38 -28.70 0.99
CA ASP A 97 -6.53 -28.64 2.45
C ASP A 97 -5.59 -27.65 3.13
N GLU A 98 -4.67 -27.02 2.39
CA GLU A 98 -3.75 -26.03 2.92
C GLU A 98 -3.50 -24.87 1.95
N ALA A 99 -3.20 -23.70 2.52
CA ALA A 99 -2.74 -22.54 1.78
C ALA A 99 -1.60 -21.85 2.53
N ARG A 100 -0.73 -21.18 1.80
CA ARG A 100 0.37 -20.39 2.36
C ARG A 100 0.51 -19.06 1.65
N ASP A 101 0.60 -18.01 2.46
CA ASP A 101 1.11 -16.71 2.09
C ASP A 101 2.30 -16.36 2.98
N SER A 102 3.39 -15.87 2.39
CA SER A 102 4.60 -15.52 3.14
C SER A 102 4.73 -14.00 3.28
N MET A 103 4.96 -13.50 4.49
CA MET A 103 5.21 -12.07 4.74
C MET A 103 6.70 -11.81 4.94
N THR A 104 7.36 -11.36 3.88
CA THR A 104 8.81 -11.10 3.89
C THR A 104 9.09 -9.63 3.62
N TYR A 105 10.05 -9.08 4.35
CA TYR A 105 10.60 -7.75 4.12
C TYR A 105 12.12 -7.80 4.26
N LYS A 106 12.81 -7.01 3.44
CA LYS A 106 14.23 -6.68 3.57
C LYS A 106 14.39 -5.33 4.26
N LYS A 107 15.54 -5.13 4.90
CA LYS A 107 15.83 -3.89 5.62
C LYS A 107 15.78 -2.67 4.69
N GLU A 108 16.26 -2.79 3.47
CA GLU A 108 16.35 -1.71 2.49
C GLU A 108 14.95 -1.25 2.01
N GLU A 109 14.02 -2.20 1.88
CA GLU A 109 12.62 -1.91 1.54
C GLU A 109 11.95 -1.08 2.65
N ILE A 110 12.22 -1.46 3.90
CA ILE A 110 11.72 -0.77 5.09
C ILE A 110 12.31 0.65 5.20
N ILE A 111 13.61 0.80 5.00
CA ILE A 111 14.29 2.11 5.01
C ILE A 111 13.65 3.05 3.99
N SER A 112 13.41 2.55 2.77
CA SER A 112 12.90 3.37 1.67
C SER A 112 11.53 3.99 2.00
N ILE A 113 10.60 3.18 2.51
CA ILE A 113 9.27 3.66 2.89
C ILE A 113 9.28 4.48 4.19
N ALA A 114 10.17 4.16 5.14
CA ALA A 114 10.35 4.96 6.35
C ALA A 114 10.80 6.38 6.03
N HIS A 115 11.77 6.56 5.12
CA HIS A 115 12.19 7.89 4.66
C HIS A 115 11.04 8.72 4.09
N VAL A 116 10.17 8.11 3.27
CA VAL A 116 8.97 8.80 2.75
C VAL A 116 8.07 9.26 3.91
N GLY A 117 7.85 8.40 4.90
CA GLY A 117 7.08 8.74 6.11
C GLY A 117 7.69 9.90 6.90
N PHE A 118 9.00 9.88 7.15
CA PHE A 118 9.71 10.95 7.85
C PHE A 118 9.70 12.28 7.09
N GLN A 119 9.94 12.26 5.76
CA GLN A 119 9.89 13.46 4.92
C GLN A 119 8.49 14.08 4.92
N LEU A 120 7.44 13.27 4.77
CA LEU A 120 6.06 13.75 4.87
C LEU A 120 5.76 14.33 6.24
N ALA A 121 6.21 13.68 7.33
CA ALA A 121 6.03 14.19 8.67
C ALA A 121 6.73 15.55 8.87
N GLN A 122 7.95 15.73 8.34
CA GLN A 122 8.69 16.99 8.40
C GLN A 122 7.94 18.14 7.70
N SER A 123 7.34 17.88 6.53
CA SER A 123 6.53 18.88 5.81
C SER A 123 5.16 19.18 6.45
N ARG A 124 4.82 18.49 7.55
CA ARG A 124 3.52 18.56 8.22
C ARG A 124 3.69 18.96 9.68
N ARG A 125 3.28 18.08 10.61
CA ARG A 125 3.25 18.38 12.06
C ARG A 125 4.38 17.73 12.83
N GLN A 126 5.41 17.22 12.13
CA GLN A 126 6.56 16.51 12.72
C GLN A 126 6.16 15.36 13.65
N LYS A 127 5.02 14.71 13.36
CA LYS A 127 4.51 13.55 14.08
C LYS A 127 4.43 12.37 13.12
N LEU A 128 5.11 11.29 13.46
CA LEU A 128 5.04 10.01 12.76
C LEU A 128 4.56 8.96 13.76
N ALA A 129 3.53 8.21 13.38
CA ALA A 129 3.09 7.03 14.10
C ALA A 129 3.39 5.81 13.22
N TYR A 130 4.18 4.89 13.75
CA TYR A 130 4.51 3.63 13.10
C TYR A 130 3.67 2.49 13.72
N VAL A 131 3.12 1.62 12.87
CA VAL A 131 2.10 0.62 13.23
C VAL A 131 2.59 -0.76 12.84
N ASP A 132 2.61 -1.71 13.78
CA ASP A 132 3.07 -3.08 13.55
C ASP A 132 2.46 -4.11 14.49
N LYS A 133 2.95 -5.35 14.40
CA LYS A 133 2.65 -6.44 15.32
C LYS A 133 3.92 -7.12 15.86
N GLU A 134 4.87 -6.33 16.35
CA GLU A 134 6.19 -6.82 16.79
C GLU A 134 6.12 -7.85 17.93
N ASN A 135 5.05 -7.81 18.72
CA ASN A 135 4.81 -8.73 19.82
C ASN A 135 4.51 -10.17 19.36
N VAL A 136 4.34 -10.40 18.06
CA VAL A 136 4.08 -11.73 17.47
C VAL A 136 4.97 -12.00 16.25
N LEU A 137 5.17 -11.01 15.37
CA LEU A 137 5.73 -11.25 14.04
C LEU A 137 7.20 -10.82 13.91
N ALA A 138 8.06 -11.73 13.43
CA ALA A 138 9.46 -11.44 13.12
C ALA A 138 9.63 -10.33 12.08
N SER A 139 8.74 -10.27 11.07
CA SER A 139 8.70 -9.18 10.09
C SER A 139 8.50 -7.83 10.76
N SER A 140 7.57 -7.74 11.72
CA SER A 140 7.31 -6.52 12.49
C SER A 140 8.46 -6.15 13.42
N GLN A 141 9.14 -7.13 14.01
CA GLN A 141 10.35 -6.88 14.80
C GLN A 141 11.49 -6.28 13.96
N LEU A 142 11.69 -6.79 12.73
CA LEU A 142 12.65 -6.21 11.79
C LEU A 142 12.27 -4.77 11.43
N TRP A 143 10.98 -4.53 11.16
CA TRP A 143 10.50 -3.18 10.90
C TRP A 143 10.76 -2.23 12.07
N ARG A 144 10.39 -2.58 13.31
CA ARG A 144 10.64 -1.73 14.48
C ARG A 144 12.13 -1.40 14.64
N ARG A 145 13.00 -2.41 14.55
CA ARG A 145 14.47 -2.24 14.65
C ARG A 145 15.07 -1.39 13.53
N THR A 146 14.37 -1.23 12.41
CA THR A 146 14.85 -0.46 11.26
C THR A 146 14.34 0.98 11.29
N VAL A 147 13.13 1.20 11.83
CA VAL A 147 12.50 2.53 11.92
C VAL A 147 12.95 3.31 13.16
N ASN A 148 13.23 2.61 14.28
CA ASN A 148 13.78 3.20 15.51
C ASN A 148 15.30 3.36 15.43
#